data_AF-A0A6N7GPY8-F1
#
_entry.id   AF-A0A6N7GPY8-F1
#
_cell.length_a   1.000
_cell.length_b   1.000
_cell.length_c   1.000
_cell.angle_alpha   90.00
_cell.angle_beta   90.00
_cell.angle_gamma   90.00
#
_symmetry.space_group_name_H-M   'P 1'
#
loop_
_entity.id
_entity.type
_entity.pdbx_description
1 polymer ?
#
loop_
_entity_poly.entity_id
_entity_poly.type
_entity_poly.pdbx_seq_one_letter_code
_entity_poly.pdbx_strand_id
1 'polypeptide(L)'
;MADHGQVEYAAATGNDLPAHESTYKNFVLLAYVGCCHVASIVIALAIVGTTSHWLVAVGLMILASIVAIHGLATGTRAPSMVMLVVSLLALALTAAG
;
A
#
# COMPACT_ATOMS: atom_id res chain seq x y z
N MET A 1 -1.43 -51.76 5.55
CA MET A 1 -1.49 -50.29 5.71
C MET A 1 -1.83 -50.05 7.16
N ALA A 2 -0.97 -49.36 7.92
CA ALA A 2 -1.28 -49.07 9.33
C ALA A 2 -2.44 -48.09 9.38
N ASP A 3 -3.42 -48.34 10.23
CA ASP A 3 -4.56 -47.46 10.47
C ASP A 3 -4.05 -46.16 11.11
N HIS A 4 -3.89 -45.12 10.28
CA HIS A 4 -3.52 -43.79 10.74
C HIS A 4 -4.81 -43.12 11.22
N GLY A 5 -5.11 -43.28 12.51
CA GLY A 5 -6.27 -42.64 13.14
C GLY A 5 -6.36 -41.15 12.80
N GLN A 6 -7.57 -40.59 12.85
CA GLN A 6 -7.85 -39.18 12.60
C GLN A 6 -6.83 -38.30 13.36
N VAL A 7 -5.96 -37.62 12.63
CA VAL A 7 -4.97 -36.72 13.22
C VAL A 7 -5.72 -35.52 13.75
N GLU A 8 -5.98 -35.54 15.06
CA GLU A 8 -6.54 -34.39 15.76
C GLU A 8 -5.49 -33.29 15.75
N TYR A 9 -5.67 -32.28 14.90
CA TYR A 9 -4.89 -31.05 14.91
C TYR A 9 -5.28 -30.23 16.14
N ALA A 10 -4.96 -30.71 17.34
CA ALA A 10 -5.00 -29.90 18.53
C ALA A 10 -4.00 -28.75 18.35
N ALA A 11 -4.44 -27.50 18.55
CA ALA A 11 -3.53 -26.38 18.58
C ALA A 11 -2.43 -26.68 19.61
N ALA A 12 -1.18 -26.77 19.17
CA ALA A 12 -0.06 -27.06 20.05
C ALA A 12 -0.07 -26.08 21.24
N THR A 13 0.16 -26.58 22.45
CA THR A 13 0.26 -25.72 23.64
C THR A 13 1.29 -24.61 23.38
N GLY A 14 0.85 -23.35 23.44
CA GLY A 14 1.69 -22.19 23.10
C GLY A 14 1.53 -21.65 21.67
N ASN A 15 0.60 -22.16 20.88
CA ASN A 15 0.28 -21.61 19.55
C ASN A 15 -0.23 -20.16 19.66
N ASP A 16 0.47 -19.23 19.03
CA ASP A 16 0.15 -17.80 18.98
C ASP A 16 -0.47 -17.37 17.63
N LEU A 17 -1.08 -18.31 16.89
CA LEU A 17 -1.72 -18.07 15.60
C LEU A 17 -2.54 -16.77 15.52
N PRO A 18 -3.38 -16.38 16.51
CA PRO A 18 -4.10 -15.11 16.45
C PRO A 18 -3.18 -13.88 16.36
N ALA A 19 -2.05 -13.89 17.06
CA ALA A 19 -1.06 -12.81 17.02
C ALA A 19 -0.30 -12.80 15.68
N HIS A 20 0.04 -13.98 15.16
CA HIS A 20 0.64 -14.15 13.84
C HIS A 20 -0.26 -13.59 12.73
N GLU A 21 -1.54 -13.95 12.72
CA GLU A 21 -2.51 -13.44 11.75
C GLU A 21 -2.71 -11.93 11.83
N SER A 22 -2.74 -11.37 13.04
CA SER A 22 -2.81 -9.92 13.26
C SER A 22 -1.61 -9.20 12.65
N THR A 23 -0.41 -9.72 12.92
CA THR A 23 0.84 -9.17 12.35
C THR A 23 0.85 -9.29 10.84
N TYR A 24 0.44 -10.43 10.29
CA TYR A 24 0.38 -10.64 8.85
C TYR A 24 -0.57 -9.67 8.15
N LYS A 25 -1.75 -9.41 8.74
CA LYS A 25 -2.71 -8.41 8.20
C LYS A 25 -2.08 -7.01 8.13
N ASN A 26 -1.35 -6.61 9.18
CA ASN A 26 -0.65 -5.32 9.22
C ASN A 26 0.54 -5.27 8.24
N PHE A 27 1.29 -6.36 8.09
CA PHE A 27 2.36 -6.47 7.10
C PHE A 27 1.83 -6.27 5.67
N VAL A 28 0.73 -6.95 5.32
CA VAL A 28 0.11 -6.83 3.99
C VAL A 28 -0.43 -5.42 3.77
N LEU A 29 -1.02 -4.79 4.79
CA LEU A 29 -1.45 -3.39 4.73
C LEU A 29 -0.25 -2.46 4.46
N LEU A 30 0.83 -2.61 5.23
CA LEU A 30 2.04 -1.80 5.06
C LEU A 30 2.62 -1.95 3.65
N ALA A 31 2.74 -3.18 3.17
CA ALA A 31 3.24 -3.47 1.82
C ALA A 31 2.35 -2.80 0.76
N TYR A 32 1.03 -2.94 0.85
CA TYR A 32 0.10 -2.36 -0.11
C TYR A 32 0.16 -0.82 -0.13
N VAL A 33 0.03 -0.19 1.04
CA VAL A 33 0.05 1.27 1.17
C VAL A 33 1.42 1.83 0.77
N GLY A 34 2.50 1.17 1.20
CA GLY A 34 3.88 1.54 0.86
C GLY A 34 4.15 1.47 -0.64
N CYS A 35 3.72 0.41 -1.33
CA CYS A 35 3.86 0.30 -2.78
C CYS A 35 3.12 1.42 -3.52
N CYS A 36 1.87 1.72 -3.14
CA CYS A 36 1.12 2.82 -3.74
C CYS A 36 1.79 4.17 -3.50
N HIS A 37 2.33 4.38 -2.30
CA HIS A 37 3.02 5.61 -1.92
C HIS A 37 4.31 5.82 -2.71
N VAL A 38 5.17 4.81 -2.79
CA VAL A 38 6.41 4.86 -3.58
C VAL A 38 6.10 5.09 -5.05
N ALA A 39 5.11 4.40 -5.62
CA ALA A 39 4.69 4.62 -7.00
C ALA A 39 4.22 6.07 -7.23
N SER A 40 3.44 6.64 -6.31
CA SER A 40 2.97 8.03 -6.40
C SER A 40 4.14 9.03 -6.34
N ILE A 41 5.16 8.78 -5.52
CA ILE A 41 6.38 9.61 -5.47
C ILE A 41 7.14 9.52 -6.80
N VAL A 42 7.35 8.32 -7.34
CA VAL A 42 8.04 8.13 -8.63
C VAL A 42 7.30 8.85 -9.75
N ILE A 43 5.96 8.82 -9.75
CA ILE A 43 5.14 9.57 -10.71
C ILE A 43 5.33 11.08 -10.53
N ALA A 44 5.33 11.61 -9.31
CA ALA A 44 5.60 13.02 -9.06
C ALA A 44 7.00 13.45 -9.55
N LEU A 45 8.01 12.59 -9.35
CA LEU A 45 9.37 12.82 -9.88
C LEU A 45 9.39 12.77 -11.41
N ALA A 46 8.61 11.90 -12.04
CA ALA A 46 8.48 11.86 -13.49
C ALA A 46 7.87 13.16 -14.04
N ILE A 47 6.84 13.71 -13.37
CA ILE A 47 6.20 14.98 -13.77
C ILE A 47 7.23 16.11 -13.82
N VAL A 48 8.02 16.29 -12.76
CA VAL A 48 9.03 17.36 -12.73
C VAL A 48 10.17 17.10 -13.72
N GLY A 49 10.60 15.85 -13.88
CA GLY A 49 11.69 15.48 -14.77
C GLY A 49 11.37 15.58 -16.27
N THR A 50 10.09 15.54 -16.65
CA THR A 50 9.66 15.53 -18.05
C THR A 50 8.93 16.80 -18.48
N THR A 51 8.07 17.35 -17.62
CA THR A 51 7.17 18.47 -17.97
C THR A 51 7.40 19.72 -17.13
N SER A 52 8.32 19.67 -16.15
CA SER A 52 8.68 20.80 -15.27
C SER A 52 7.51 21.40 -14.45
N HIS A 53 6.41 20.67 -14.27
CA HIS A 53 5.27 21.10 -13.43
C HIS A 53 5.55 20.90 -11.93
N TRP A 54 6.43 21.74 -11.36
CA TRP A 54 6.89 21.64 -9.98
C TRP A 54 5.77 21.67 -8.93
N LEU A 55 4.79 22.58 -9.09
CA LEU A 55 3.69 22.72 -8.13
C LEU A 55 2.83 21.46 -8.06
N VAL A 56 2.57 20.82 -9.21
CA VAL A 56 1.81 19.56 -9.27
C VAL A 56 2.59 18.44 -8.60
N ALA A 57 3.89 18.33 -8.90
CA ALA A 57 4.76 17.29 -8.31
C ALA A 57 4.83 17.41 -6.78
N VAL A 58 5.09 18.60 -6.24
CA VAL A 58 5.16 18.83 -4.78
C VAL A 58 3.80 18.58 -4.13
N GLY A 59 2.71 19.05 -4.74
CA GLY A 59 1.36 18.80 -4.25
C GLY A 59 1.04 17.30 -4.15
N LEU A 60 1.38 16.53 -5.18
CA LEU A 60 1.21 15.07 -5.18
C LEU A 60 2.04 14.39 -4.10
N MET A 61 3.29 14.78 -3.88
CA MET A 61 4.13 14.17 -2.84
C MET A 61 3.55 14.40 -1.43
N ILE A 62 3.05 15.60 -1.16
CA ILE A 62 2.42 15.93 0.13
C ILE A 62 1.13 15.13 0.30
N LEU A 63 0.24 15.16 -0.68
CA LEU A 63 -1.04 14.45 -0.63
C LEU A 63 -0.84 12.93 -0.53
N ALA A 64 0.09 12.36 -1.30
CA ALA A 64 0.40 10.94 -1.23
C ALA A 64 0.94 10.53 0.14
N SER A 65 1.70 11.39 0.81
CA SER A 65 2.18 11.14 2.18
C SER A 65 1.03 11.14 3.19
N ILE A 66 0.12 12.13 3.10
CA ILE A 66 -1.06 12.21 3.97
C ILE A 66 -1.95 10.98 3.78
N VAL A 67 -2.20 10.59 2.53
CA VAL A 67 -3.03 9.42 2.21
C VAL A 67 -2.37 8.13 2.70
N ALA A 68 -1.05 7.99 2.57
CA ALA A 68 -0.33 6.82 3.08
C ALA A 68 -0.44 6.73 4.61
N ILE A 69 -0.22 7.83 5.33
CA ILE A 69 -0.37 7.89 6.79
C ILE A 69 -1.80 7.53 7.19
N HIS A 70 -2.80 8.08 6.51
CA HIS A 70 -4.20 7.76 6.76
C HIS A 70 -4.51 6.28 6.54
N GLY A 71 -4.03 5.67 5.46
CA GLY A 71 -4.22 4.24 5.18
C GLY A 71 -3.59 3.34 6.25
N LEU A 72 -2.38 3.67 6.70
CA LEU A 72 -1.71 2.95 7.78
C LEU A 72 -2.42 3.13 9.14
N ALA A 73 -2.93 4.32 9.44
CA ALA A 73 -3.60 4.61 10.70
C ALA A 73 -5.01 3.99 10.79
N THR A 74 -5.70 3.83 9.66
CA THR A 74 -7.10 3.36 9.62
C THR A 74 -7.26 1.90 9.20
N GLY A 75 -6.21 1.26 8.70
CA GLY A 75 -6.32 -0.08 8.12
C GLY A 75 -6.94 -0.10 6.72
N THR A 76 -7.24 1.06 6.14
CA THR A 76 -7.92 1.15 4.83
C THR A 76 -6.94 1.17 3.67
N ARG A 77 -7.27 0.44 2.60
CA ARG A 77 -6.47 0.34 1.37
C ARG A 77 -6.97 1.24 0.24
N ALA A 78 -8.27 1.50 0.21
CA ALA A 78 -8.91 2.21 -0.89
C ALA A 78 -8.32 3.62 -1.15
N PRO A 79 -8.02 4.46 -0.14
CA PRO A 79 -7.45 5.78 -0.38
C PRO A 79 -6.12 5.74 -1.13
N SER A 80 -5.24 4.78 -0.80
CA SER A 80 -3.93 4.64 -1.45
C SER A 80 -4.05 4.29 -2.93
N MET A 81 -5.02 3.44 -3.30
CA MET A 81 -5.28 3.12 -4.70
C MET A 81 -5.85 4.31 -5.47
N VAL A 82 -6.79 5.04 -4.85
CA VAL A 82 -7.35 6.26 -5.44
C VAL A 82 -6.23 7.29 -5.68
N MET A 83 -5.32 7.46 -4.72
CA MET A 83 -4.19 8.37 -4.86
C MET A 83 -3.24 7.95 -5.99
N LEU A 84 -2.99 6.65 -6.17
CA LEU A 84 -2.20 6.16 -7.29
C LEU A 84 -2.86 6.51 -8.63
N VAL A 85 -4.17 6.30 -8.76
CA VAL A 85 -4.93 6.66 -9.97
C VAL A 85 -4.88 8.17 -10.21
N VAL A 86 -5.08 8.99 -9.17
CA VAL A 86 -4.95 10.46 -9.27
C VAL A 86 -3.56 10.87 -9.73
N SER A 87 -2.51 10.21 -9.23
CA SER A 87 -1.13 10.50 -9.65
C SER A 87 -0.91 10.17 -11.13
N LEU A 88 -1.42 9.03 -11.60
CA LEU A 88 -1.36 8.65 -13.03
C LEU A 88 -2.13 9.63 -13.92
N LEU A 89 -3.31 10.08 -13.48
CA LEU A 89 -4.09 11.08 -14.21
C LEU A 89 -3.37 12.43 -14.25
N ALA A 90 -2.76 12.85 -13.14
CA ALA A 90 -1.96 14.07 -13.10
C ALA A 90 -0.79 13.99 -14.08
N LEU A 91 -0.07 12.86 -14.13
CA LEU A 91 1.00 12.65 -15.11
C LEU A 91 0.46 12.77 -16.55
N ALA A 92 -0.61 12.06 -16.89
CA ALA A 92 -1.20 12.09 -18.23
C ALA A 92 -1.62 13.50 -18.65
N LEU A 93 -2.24 14.27 -17.75
CA LEU A 93 -2.67 15.64 -18.01
C LEU A 93 -1.48 16.59 -18.17
N THR A 94 -0.46 16.49 -17.31
CA THR A 94 0.74 17.35 -17.42
C THR A 94 1.57 17.05 -18.67
N ALA A 95 1.48 15.83 -19.20
CA ALA A 95 2.20 15.42 -20.42
C ALA A 95 1.43 15.72 -21.72
N ALA A 96 0.15 16.08 -21.64
CA ALA A 96 -0.69 16.35 -22.81
C ALA A 96 -0.73 17.83 -23.23
N GLY A 97 -0.20 18.74 -22.41
CA GLY A 97 -0.09 20.18 -22.69
C GLY A 97 1.34 20.58 -23.02
#